data_AF-A0A1S1J8N9-F1
#
_entry.id   AF-A0A1S1J8N9-F1
#
_cell.length_a   1.000
_cell.length_b   1.000
_cell.length_c   1.000
_cell.angle_alpha   90.00
_cell.angle_beta   90.00
_cell.angle_gamma   90.00
#
_symmetry.space_group_name_H-M   'P 1'
#
loop_
_entity.id
_entity.type
_entity.pdbx_description
1 polymer ?
#
loop_
_entity_poly.entity_id
_entity_poly.type
_entity_poly.pdbx_seq_one_letter_code
_entity_poly.pdbx_strand_id
1 'polypeptide(L)'
;MNKVVTLLLSVFIFGTNVYAVTTDTLRVGAFGKIMIYKPKITPTAVVLFVSGDGGWNSGVVDMAKNIVDQGAVVAGIDIQHYFKEIKKEKSKCYYPAGDFEELSLMLQKKIKMKQYLKPILAGYSSGATLIYGMLAQAPANTFGGAFALGFCPDIETDRTLCDGSGLTSHVLKDGKAYFLEKTEKLSAPFIVLQGITDQVCNYADTKKYMEGMKQGKLITLPKVGHGFSVTKNWLPQFTAAFREIVNTPNYNQQKSEQNLLLKEQHLAPLPFEMPLILIPTKSKEESLPVAFLISGDGGWTSFDQSVGETLAEKGIAVIGLDSQKYFWNAKTPVETSNAIAKAVEHYLQQWNRKTFLLAGYSFGASVIPFVAGNFPESLKEKLKGLYLLSPDVKADFEIHIADMLSMESSKDTFDVISEIKKIKSYNPICFFGDEEDAATRNRFSEAGIKTIALPGSHHYNNDYNKIAESILKEVK
;
A
#
# COMPACT_ATOMS: atom_id res chain seq x y z
N MET A 1 69.82 42.59 -8.43
CA MET A 1 69.30 41.21 -8.28
C MET A 1 68.43 41.17 -7.05
N ASN A 2 67.12 41.02 -7.21
CA ASN A 2 66.21 40.48 -6.19
C ASN A 2 64.86 40.19 -6.88
N LYS A 3 64.60 38.90 -7.11
CA LYS A 3 63.33 38.41 -7.67
C LYS A 3 62.30 38.38 -6.54
N VAL A 4 61.22 39.13 -6.70
CA VAL A 4 60.02 39.02 -5.85
C VAL A 4 59.23 37.80 -6.34
N VAL A 5 59.12 36.78 -5.49
CA VAL A 5 58.26 35.61 -5.73
C VAL A 5 56.91 35.90 -5.11
N THR A 6 55.89 36.11 -5.94
CA THR A 6 54.50 36.26 -5.48
C THR A 6 53.89 34.86 -5.33
N LEU A 7 53.70 34.43 -4.08
CA LEU A 7 53.04 33.17 -3.73
C LEU A 7 51.51 33.36 -3.84
N LEU A 8 50.87 32.78 -4.85
CA LEU A 8 49.42 32.70 -4.95
C LEU A 8 48.91 31.56 -4.06
N LEU A 9 48.30 31.90 -2.92
CA LEU A 9 47.52 30.96 -2.12
C LEU A 9 46.14 30.77 -2.77
N SER A 10 45.95 29.65 -3.47
CA SER A 10 44.64 29.20 -3.91
C SER A 10 43.91 28.51 -2.75
N VAL A 11 42.96 29.21 -2.14
CA VAL A 11 42.05 28.66 -1.13
C VAL A 11 40.96 27.85 -1.85
N PHE A 12 41.05 26.51 -1.79
CA PHE A 12 39.95 25.63 -2.16
C PHE A 12 38.90 25.65 -1.05
N ILE A 13 37.83 26.42 -1.24
CA ILE A 13 36.64 26.35 -0.39
C ILE A 13 35.84 25.12 -0.85
N PHE A 14 35.96 24.01 -0.11
CA PHE A 14 34.98 22.92 -0.20
C PHE A 14 33.67 23.41 0.42
N GLY A 15 32.80 23.99 -0.41
CA GLY A 15 31.43 24.28 -0.01
C GLY A 15 30.66 22.97 0.15
N THR A 16 30.38 22.56 1.39
CA THR A 16 29.32 21.58 1.65
C THR A 16 28.01 22.20 1.20
N ASN A 17 27.42 21.70 0.11
CA ASN A 17 26.07 22.07 -0.28
C ASN A 17 25.11 21.64 0.84
N VAL A 18 24.76 22.57 1.74
CA VAL A 18 23.66 22.37 2.68
C VAL A 18 22.37 22.48 1.85
N TYR A 19 21.82 21.34 1.46
CA TYR A 19 20.54 21.28 0.78
C TYR A 19 19.46 21.75 1.77
N ALA A 20 19.03 23.02 1.66
CA ALA A 20 18.08 23.57 2.63
C ALA A 20 16.75 22.79 2.61
N VAL A 21 16.41 22.15 3.74
CA VAL A 21 15.16 21.42 3.95
C VAL A 21 14.02 22.41 4.15
N THR A 22 12.94 22.29 3.38
CA THR A 22 11.70 23.02 3.72
C THR A 22 10.91 22.22 4.75
N THR A 23 10.54 22.87 5.85
CA THR A 23 9.74 22.28 6.92
C THR A 23 8.33 22.85 6.86
N ASP A 24 7.33 21.97 6.86
CA ASP A 24 5.91 22.30 6.93
C ASP A 24 5.27 21.49 8.07
N THR A 25 4.02 21.79 8.42
CA THR A 25 3.28 21.04 9.43
C THR A 25 1.86 20.74 8.97
N LEU A 26 1.34 19.62 9.43
CA LEU A 26 -0.05 19.24 9.21
C LEU A 26 -0.64 18.75 10.53
N ARG A 27 -1.90 19.08 10.80
CA ARG A 27 -2.65 18.46 11.90
C ARG A 27 -3.59 17.42 11.31
N VAL A 28 -3.49 16.18 11.79
CA VAL A 28 -4.31 15.05 11.32
C VAL A 28 -4.83 14.27 12.51
N GLY A 29 -6.14 14.21 12.69
CA GLY A 29 -6.84 13.31 13.63
C GLY A 29 -6.04 12.86 14.87
N ALA A 30 -5.89 11.54 15.00
CA ALA A 30 -5.15 10.89 16.09
C ALA A 30 -3.64 11.15 16.09
N PHE A 31 -3.08 11.63 14.97
CA PHE A 31 -1.65 11.93 14.85
C PHE A 31 -1.26 13.30 15.43
N GLY A 32 -2.22 14.20 15.59
CA GLY A 32 -1.93 15.56 16.02
C GLY A 32 -1.02 16.27 15.03
N LYS A 33 0.03 16.94 15.53
CA LYS A 33 0.96 17.73 14.70
C LYS A 33 2.01 16.82 14.06
N ILE A 34 1.92 16.67 12.74
CA ILE A 34 2.93 16.04 11.89
C ILE A 34 3.92 17.08 11.39
N MET A 35 5.21 16.77 11.50
CA MET A 35 6.29 17.55 10.92
C MET A 35 6.60 17.02 9.52
N ILE A 36 6.64 17.89 8.51
CA ILE A 36 6.88 17.47 7.12
C ILE A 36 8.19 18.09 6.65
N TYR A 37 9.14 17.24 6.29
CA TYR A 37 10.43 17.65 5.75
C TYR A 37 10.50 17.27 4.28
N LYS A 38 10.82 18.23 3.41
CA LYS A 38 10.82 18.05 1.96
C LYS A 38 12.19 18.35 1.35
N PRO A 39 12.63 17.53 0.37
CA PRO A 39 13.82 17.83 -0.40
C PRO A 39 13.52 18.96 -1.39
N LYS A 40 14.55 19.64 -1.89
CA LYS A 40 14.39 20.66 -2.95
C LYS A 40 14.17 20.07 -4.34
N ILE A 41 14.39 18.76 -4.49
CA ILE A 41 14.19 18.01 -5.73
C ILE A 41 12.82 17.33 -5.73
N THR A 42 12.39 16.81 -6.89
CA THR A 42 11.23 15.93 -6.96
C THR A 42 11.45 14.73 -6.04
N PRO A 43 10.55 14.48 -5.07
CA PRO A 43 10.70 13.36 -4.15
C PRO A 43 10.70 12.01 -4.87
N THR A 44 11.62 11.13 -4.49
CA THR A 44 11.72 9.76 -5.01
C THR A 44 11.21 8.71 -4.03
N ALA A 45 10.94 9.11 -2.79
CA ALA A 45 10.41 8.26 -1.73
C ALA A 45 9.63 9.09 -0.70
N VAL A 46 8.79 8.41 0.08
CA VAL A 46 8.08 8.97 1.23
C VAL A 46 8.36 8.09 2.45
N VAL A 47 8.73 8.71 3.57
CA VAL A 47 9.00 8.02 4.83
C VAL A 47 8.06 8.52 5.92
N LEU A 48 7.37 7.60 6.58
CA LEU A 48 6.64 7.87 7.81
C LEU A 48 7.54 7.48 8.98
N PHE A 49 8.05 8.47 9.72
CA PHE A 49 9.01 8.25 10.79
C PHE A 49 8.35 8.44 12.16
N VAL A 50 8.21 7.33 12.89
CA VAL A 50 7.68 7.27 14.25
C VAL A 50 8.79 7.45 15.28
N SER A 51 8.62 8.41 16.17
CA SER A 51 9.53 8.61 17.32
C SER A 51 9.43 7.48 18.35
N GLY A 52 10.39 7.44 19.27
CA GLY A 52 10.27 6.63 20.49
C GLY A 52 9.59 7.40 21.62
N ASP A 53 9.73 6.89 22.84
CA ASP A 53 9.08 7.43 24.06
C ASP A 53 9.55 8.83 24.45
N GLY A 54 10.56 9.39 23.79
CA GLY A 54 10.97 10.79 23.93
C GLY A 54 10.19 11.78 23.06
N GLY A 55 9.25 11.29 22.23
CA GLY A 55 8.50 12.11 21.28
C GLY A 55 9.34 12.63 20.12
N TRP A 56 8.76 13.50 19.29
CA TRP A 56 9.44 14.06 18.12
C TRP A 56 10.38 15.22 18.50
N ASN A 57 11.66 14.92 18.77
CA ASN A 57 12.68 15.87 19.24
C ASN A 57 13.99 15.83 18.40
N SER A 58 15.04 16.57 18.81
CA SER A 58 16.25 16.81 18.01
C SER A 58 16.94 15.55 17.49
N GLY A 59 16.99 14.45 18.26
CA GLY A 59 17.65 13.22 17.84
C GLY A 59 17.04 12.58 16.59
N VAL A 60 15.72 12.42 16.57
CA VAL A 60 14.98 11.86 15.41
C VAL A 60 14.83 12.88 14.28
N VAL A 61 14.83 14.19 14.59
CA VAL A 61 14.81 15.25 13.57
C VAL A 61 16.05 15.22 12.68
N ASP A 62 17.24 15.02 13.25
CA ASP A 62 18.46 14.97 12.45
C ASP A 62 18.55 13.68 11.63
N MET A 63 18.05 12.55 12.15
CA MET A 63 17.86 11.33 11.36
C MET A 63 16.92 11.56 10.16
N ALA A 64 15.80 12.26 10.37
CA ALA A 64 14.85 12.61 9.32
C ALA A 64 15.49 13.48 8.23
N LYS A 65 16.25 14.52 8.60
CA LYS A 65 16.95 15.38 7.62
C LYS A 65 17.93 14.59 6.76
N ASN A 66 18.65 13.62 7.34
CA ASN A 66 19.57 12.77 6.57
C ASN A 66 18.84 11.93 5.51
N ILE A 67 17.62 11.47 5.78
CA ILE A 67 16.77 10.79 4.79
C ILE A 67 16.32 11.78 3.70
N VAL A 68 15.95 13.00 4.08
CA VAL A 68 15.56 14.06 3.13
C VAL A 68 16.69 14.37 2.16
N ASP A 69 17.95 14.39 2.63
CA ASP A 69 19.13 14.55 1.79
C ASP A 69 19.31 13.42 0.76
N GLN A 70 18.63 12.28 0.95
CA GLN A 70 18.57 11.18 -0.03
C GLN A 70 17.41 11.31 -1.03
N GLY A 71 16.66 12.42 -1.00
CA GLY A 71 15.55 12.69 -1.93
C GLY A 71 14.17 12.23 -1.45
N ALA A 72 14.02 11.83 -0.19
CA ALA A 72 12.71 11.46 0.36
C ALA A 72 11.98 12.65 0.99
N VAL A 73 10.65 12.62 0.96
CA VAL A 73 9.82 13.37 1.92
C VAL A 73 9.75 12.58 3.22
N VAL A 74 9.90 13.24 4.37
CA VAL A 74 9.76 12.60 5.69
C VAL A 74 8.63 13.25 6.48
N ALA A 75 7.70 12.42 6.95
CA ALA A 75 6.66 12.78 7.89
C ALA A 75 7.08 12.32 9.29
N GLY A 76 7.39 13.27 10.17
CA GLY A 76 7.72 13.03 11.57
C GLY A 76 6.46 12.91 12.43
N ILE A 77 6.34 11.77 13.10
CA ILE A 77 5.16 11.35 13.86
C ILE A 77 5.57 11.12 15.32
N ASP A 78 4.84 11.78 16.24
CA ASP A 78 5.05 11.64 17.67
C ASP A 78 4.20 10.48 18.22
N ILE A 79 4.88 9.40 18.64
CA ILE A 79 4.20 8.19 19.13
C ILE A 79 3.42 8.44 20.42
N GLN A 80 3.88 9.36 21.28
CA GLN A 80 3.20 9.64 22.55
C GLN A 80 1.81 10.23 22.28
N HIS A 81 1.74 11.14 21.31
CA HIS A 81 0.48 11.73 20.91
C HIS A 81 -0.44 10.69 20.28
N TYR A 82 0.09 9.92 19.32
CA TYR A 82 -0.69 8.91 18.61
C TYR A 82 -1.28 7.86 19.58
N PHE A 83 -0.47 7.29 20.47
CA PHE A 83 -0.94 6.32 21.47
C PHE A 83 -1.91 6.91 22.49
N LYS A 84 -1.83 8.20 22.79
CA LYS A 84 -2.82 8.87 23.64
C LYS A 84 -4.18 8.98 22.94
N GLU A 85 -4.19 9.24 21.64
CA GLU A 85 -5.41 9.47 20.88
C GLU A 85 -6.12 8.15 20.52
N ILE A 86 -5.41 7.13 20.04
CA ILE A 86 -6.04 5.84 19.67
C ILE A 86 -6.69 5.13 20.87
N LYS A 87 -6.21 5.37 22.09
CA LYS A 87 -6.83 4.86 23.34
C LYS A 87 -8.30 5.27 23.51
N LYS A 88 -8.74 6.32 22.82
CA LYS A 88 -10.12 6.80 22.85
C LYS A 88 -11.06 5.94 21.99
N GLU A 89 -10.51 5.12 21.11
CA GLU A 89 -11.28 4.17 20.32
C GLU A 89 -11.91 3.09 21.19
N LYS A 90 -13.00 2.52 20.69
CA LYS A 90 -13.75 1.43 21.34
C LYS A 90 -13.50 0.06 20.69
N SER A 91 -12.61 0.02 19.71
CA SER A 91 -12.19 -1.20 19.00
C SER A 91 -11.53 -2.18 19.98
N LYS A 92 -11.66 -3.48 19.70
CA LYS A 92 -11.06 -4.54 20.53
C LYS A 92 -9.53 -4.60 20.39
N CYS A 93 -9.01 -4.09 19.29
CA CYS A 93 -7.60 -4.05 18.93
C CYS A 93 -7.35 -2.81 18.05
N TYR A 94 -6.10 -2.36 17.98
CA TYR A 94 -5.71 -1.21 17.15
C TYR A 94 -5.20 -1.66 15.77
N TYR A 95 -5.55 -0.92 14.72
CA TYR A 95 -5.09 -1.18 13.35
C TYR A 95 -4.29 0.01 12.76
N PRO A 96 -3.14 0.36 13.37
CA PRO A 96 -2.32 1.50 12.94
C PRO A 96 -1.87 1.42 11.48
N ALA A 97 -1.78 0.23 10.88
CA ALA A 97 -1.47 0.10 9.45
C ALA A 97 -2.44 0.91 8.56
N GLY A 98 -3.74 0.89 8.86
CA GLY A 98 -4.75 1.67 8.14
C GLY A 98 -4.58 3.17 8.35
N ASP A 99 -4.46 3.60 9.61
CA ASP A 99 -4.28 5.02 9.95
C ASP A 99 -3.06 5.64 9.24
N PHE A 100 -1.95 4.89 9.16
CA PHE A 100 -0.71 5.36 8.56
C PHE A 100 -0.75 5.34 7.02
N GLU A 101 -1.46 4.38 6.41
CA GLU A 101 -1.73 4.41 4.97
C GLU A 101 -2.55 5.65 4.60
N GLU A 102 -3.60 5.95 5.38
CA GLU A 102 -4.44 7.12 5.20
C GLU A 102 -3.66 8.43 5.37
N LEU A 103 -2.83 8.52 6.42
CA LEU A 103 -1.92 9.65 6.62
C LEU A 103 -0.99 9.87 5.43
N SER A 104 -0.43 8.79 4.88
CA SER A 104 0.44 8.87 3.70
C SER A 104 -0.31 9.41 2.48
N LEU A 105 -1.52 8.91 2.21
CA LEU A 105 -2.36 9.42 1.13
C LEU A 105 -2.61 10.93 1.33
N MET A 106 -2.96 11.36 2.55
CA MET A 106 -3.28 12.77 2.88
C MET A 106 -2.11 13.67 2.62
N LEU A 107 -0.95 13.25 3.12
CA LEU A 107 0.27 13.99 3.00
C LEU A 107 0.66 14.16 1.53
N GLN A 108 0.66 13.09 0.76
CA GLN A 108 1.10 13.10 -0.63
C GLN A 108 0.16 13.90 -1.53
N LYS A 109 -1.17 13.86 -1.28
CA LYS A 109 -2.14 14.75 -1.92
C LYS A 109 -1.90 16.21 -1.54
N LYS A 110 -1.74 16.51 -0.25
CA LYS A 110 -1.51 17.88 0.24
C LYS A 110 -0.28 18.53 -0.39
N ILE A 111 0.80 17.77 -0.55
CA ILE A 111 2.05 18.26 -1.17
C ILE A 111 2.05 18.10 -2.71
N LYS A 112 0.92 17.69 -3.30
CA LYS A 112 0.69 17.58 -4.75
C LYS A 112 1.70 16.68 -5.45
N MET A 113 1.99 15.52 -4.87
CA MET A 113 2.81 14.52 -5.55
C MET A 113 2.13 14.06 -6.84
N LYS A 114 2.91 13.92 -7.92
CA LYS A 114 2.40 13.53 -9.24
C LYS A 114 1.81 12.11 -9.25
N GLN A 115 2.36 11.25 -8.40
CA GLN A 115 1.95 9.87 -8.21
C GLN A 115 2.05 9.52 -6.73
N TYR A 116 1.26 8.56 -6.28
CA TYR A 116 1.42 7.97 -4.96
C TYR A 116 2.65 7.07 -4.92
N LEU A 117 3.50 7.29 -3.92
CA LEU A 117 4.60 6.40 -3.58
C LEU A 117 4.21 5.62 -2.32
N LYS A 118 4.33 4.29 -2.36
CA LYS A 118 4.09 3.46 -1.16
C LYS A 118 5.07 3.90 -0.06
N PRO A 119 4.58 4.30 1.14
CA PRO A 119 5.43 4.85 2.17
C PRO A 119 6.38 3.78 2.74
N ILE A 120 7.59 4.20 3.06
CA ILE A 120 8.54 3.43 3.86
C ILE A 120 8.35 3.80 5.32
N LEU A 121 8.35 2.82 6.20
CA LEU A 121 8.24 3.05 7.64
C LEU A 121 9.63 3.20 8.27
N ALA A 122 9.80 4.21 9.12
CA ALA A 122 10.98 4.36 9.94
C ALA A 122 10.55 4.46 11.40
N GLY A 123 11.28 3.83 12.31
CA GLY A 123 10.90 3.80 13.71
C GLY A 123 12.11 3.78 14.63
N TYR A 124 12.03 4.55 15.72
CA TYR A 124 13.04 4.57 16.77
C TYR A 124 12.45 4.08 18.09
N SER A 125 13.13 3.16 18.79
CA SER A 125 12.70 2.62 20.10
C SER A 125 11.26 2.06 20.05
N SER A 126 10.32 2.49 20.88
CA SER A 126 8.90 2.08 20.79
C SER A 126 8.26 2.32 19.41
N GLY A 127 8.72 3.34 18.68
CA GLY A 127 8.34 3.57 17.28
C GLY A 127 8.85 2.47 16.34
N ALA A 128 10.03 1.89 16.62
CA ALA A 128 10.54 0.72 15.90
C ALA A 128 9.64 -0.50 16.08
N THR A 129 9.06 -0.68 17.27
CA THR A 129 8.09 -1.75 17.54
C THR A 129 6.78 -1.52 16.79
N LEU A 130 6.26 -0.29 16.82
CA LEU A 130 5.01 0.05 16.14
C LEU A 130 5.12 -0.19 14.62
N ILE A 131 6.23 0.21 13.98
CA ILE A 131 6.40 0.00 12.54
C ILE A 131 6.49 -1.48 12.15
N TYR A 132 7.05 -2.33 13.02
CA TYR A 132 7.02 -3.77 12.80
C TYR A 132 5.58 -4.30 12.86
N GLY A 133 4.82 -3.90 13.89
CA GLY A 133 3.42 -4.25 14.04
C GLY A 133 2.60 -3.83 12.81
N MET A 134 2.77 -2.59 12.34
CA MET A 134 2.10 -2.09 11.13
C MET A 134 2.48 -2.90 9.89
N LEU A 135 3.77 -3.20 9.70
CA LEU A 135 4.23 -3.97 8.55
C LEU A 135 3.66 -5.41 8.55
N ALA A 136 3.51 -6.02 9.73
CA ALA A 136 2.94 -7.36 9.89
C ALA A 136 1.40 -7.38 9.78
N GLN A 137 0.73 -6.30 10.19
CA GLN A 137 -0.72 -6.11 10.03
C GLN A 137 -1.13 -5.89 8.57
N ALA A 138 -0.35 -5.09 7.86
CA ALA A 138 -0.76 -4.55 6.57
C ALA A 138 -0.83 -5.65 5.49
N PRO A 139 -1.82 -5.56 4.58
CA PRO A 139 -1.81 -6.32 3.34
C PRO A 139 -0.52 -6.09 2.55
N ALA A 140 -0.21 -7.04 1.68
CA ALA A 140 0.92 -6.86 0.78
C ALA A 140 0.73 -5.61 -0.08
N ASN A 141 1.84 -4.91 -0.33
CA ASN A 141 1.88 -3.68 -1.12
C ASN A 141 1.25 -2.45 -0.44
N THR A 142 0.97 -2.44 0.87
CA THR A 142 0.61 -1.20 1.61
C THR A 142 1.84 -0.33 1.90
N PHE A 143 2.92 -0.94 2.39
CA PHE A 143 4.18 -0.26 2.71
C PHE A 143 5.32 -0.76 1.79
N GLY A 144 6.26 0.13 1.46
CA GLY A 144 7.44 -0.21 0.67
C GLY A 144 8.50 -1.03 1.45
N GLY A 145 8.40 -1.03 2.78
CA GLY A 145 9.32 -1.69 3.70
C GLY A 145 9.44 -0.89 4.99
N ALA A 146 10.23 -1.38 5.94
CA ALA A 146 10.46 -0.71 7.21
C ALA A 146 11.90 -0.83 7.67
N PHE A 147 12.44 0.23 8.29
CA PHE A 147 13.71 0.17 9.00
C PHE A 147 13.61 0.72 10.42
N ALA A 148 14.11 -0.06 11.37
CA ALA A 148 13.94 0.14 12.80
C ALA A 148 15.28 0.38 13.49
N LEU A 149 15.30 1.27 14.48
CA LEU A 149 16.46 1.61 15.30
C LEU A 149 16.17 1.31 16.76
N GLY A 150 16.97 0.46 17.41
CA GLY A 150 16.76 0.10 18.82
C GLY A 150 15.45 -0.68 19.00
N PHE A 151 15.29 -1.78 18.27
CA PHE A 151 14.04 -2.55 18.22
C PHE A 151 13.95 -3.56 19.36
N CYS A 152 12.83 -3.50 20.06
CA CYS A 152 12.31 -4.57 20.90
C CYS A 152 10.90 -4.95 20.44
N PRO A 153 10.48 -6.23 20.51
CA PRO A 153 9.16 -6.67 20.08
C PRO A 153 8.03 -6.40 21.11
N ASP A 154 8.32 -5.82 22.27
CA ASP A 154 7.30 -5.46 23.26
C ASP A 154 6.73 -4.06 23.01
N ILE A 155 5.40 -3.95 23.02
CA ILE A 155 4.66 -2.72 22.79
C ILE A 155 3.80 -2.38 24.01
N GLU A 156 3.92 -1.14 24.50
CA GLU A 156 3.15 -0.63 25.64
C GLU A 156 1.83 0.03 25.19
N THR A 157 0.79 -0.78 25.08
CA THR A 157 -0.58 -0.35 24.76
C THR A 157 -1.58 -1.01 25.71
N ASP A 158 -2.77 -0.42 25.84
CA ASP A 158 -3.84 -1.00 26.67
C ASP A 158 -4.57 -2.17 25.97
N ARG A 159 -4.41 -2.28 24.65
CA ARG A 159 -4.99 -3.34 23.81
C ARG A 159 -3.97 -3.83 22.79
N THR A 160 -4.13 -5.05 22.32
CA THR A 160 -3.27 -5.59 21.26
C THR A 160 -3.47 -4.81 19.96
N LEU A 161 -2.45 -4.84 19.10
CA LEU A 161 -2.62 -4.61 17.68
C LEU A 161 -3.47 -5.75 17.09
N CYS A 162 -4.36 -5.45 16.15
CA CYS A 162 -5.13 -6.46 15.43
C CYS A 162 -4.21 -7.39 14.63
N ASP A 163 -4.62 -8.63 14.38
CA ASP A 163 -3.78 -9.59 13.65
C ASP A 163 -3.53 -9.17 12.19
N GLY A 164 -4.50 -8.51 11.56
CA GLY A 164 -4.41 -8.10 10.16
C GLY A 164 -4.05 -9.27 9.24
N SER A 165 -3.04 -9.10 8.41
CA SER A 165 -2.60 -10.09 7.42
C SER A 165 -1.67 -11.17 7.99
N GLY A 166 -1.06 -10.94 9.16
CA GLY A 166 -0.09 -11.89 9.69
C GLY A 166 0.56 -11.57 11.03
N LEU A 167 0.12 -10.53 11.74
CA LEU A 167 0.56 -10.26 13.10
C LEU A 167 -0.13 -11.22 14.07
N THR A 168 0.59 -11.66 15.08
CA THR A 168 0.02 -12.27 16.28
C THR A 168 0.75 -11.69 17.49
N SER A 169 0.14 -11.77 18.66
CA SER A 169 0.75 -11.25 19.89
C SER A 169 0.36 -12.10 21.08
N HIS A 170 1.12 -11.96 22.17
CA HIS A 170 0.71 -12.45 23.48
C HIS A 170 0.83 -11.36 24.54
N VAL A 171 0.07 -11.51 25.62
CA VAL A 171 0.05 -10.56 26.74
C VAL A 171 1.34 -10.69 27.55
N LEU A 172 2.08 -9.60 27.70
CA LEU A 172 3.17 -9.49 28.69
C LEU A 172 2.64 -8.97 30.02
N LYS A 173 1.76 -7.97 29.94
CA LYS A 173 1.08 -7.37 31.09
C LYS A 173 -0.32 -6.96 30.70
N ASP A 174 -1.30 -7.56 31.35
CA ASP A 174 -2.71 -7.35 31.02
C ASP A 174 -3.08 -5.86 31.04
N GLY A 175 -3.75 -5.42 29.96
CA GLY A 175 -4.13 -4.04 29.73
C GLY A 175 -2.99 -3.02 29.66
N LYS A 176 -1.72 -3.45 29.47
CA LYS A 176 -0.56 -2.55 29.51
C LYS A 176 0.56 -2.85 28.52
N ALA A 177 0.85 -4.11 28.23
CA ALA A 177 1.95 -4.48 27.35
C ALA A 177 1.73 -5.83 26.66
N TYR A 178 2.15 -5.90 25.41
CA TYR A 178 2.01 -7.07 24.55
C TYR A 178 3.34 -7.36 23.85
N PHE A 179 3.64 -8.62 23.60
CA PHE A 179 4.78 -9.04 22.78
C PHE A 179 4.29 -9.33 21.36
N LEU A 180 4.90 -8.69 20.37
CA LEU A 180 4.59 -8.88 18.96
C LEU A 180 5.39 -10.07 18.41
N GLU A 181 4.67 -11.12 18.02
CA GLU A 181 5.29 -12.33 17.52
C GLU A 181 5.96 -12.12 16.16
N LYS A 182 7.01 -12.91 15.90
CA LYS A 182 7.62 -12.98 14.58
C LYS A 182 6.64 -13.58 13.58
N THR A 183 6.52 -12.98 12.40
CA THR A 183 5.71 -13.52 11.30
C THR A 183 6.55 -13.92 10.08
N GLU A 184 6.16 -15.02 9.45
CA GLU A 184 6.70 -15.47 8.16
C GLU A 184 5.96 -14.84 6.96
N LYS A 185 4.94 -14.02 7.23
CA LYS A 185 4.04 -13.42 6.23
C LYS A 185 4.40 -11.99 5.83
N LEU A 186 5.54 -11.46 6.28
CA LEU A 186 5.98 -10.13 5.83
C LEU A 186 6.10 -10.10 4.30
N SER A 187 5.54 -9.05 3.71
CA SER A 187 5.45 -8.86 2.26
C SER A 187 6.42 -7.80 1.73
N ALA A 188 7.13 -7.11 2.62
CA ALA A 188 8.16 -6.12 2.31
C ALA A 188 9.32 -6.21 3.33
N PRO A 189 10.51 -5.67 3.00
CA PRO A 189 11.69 -5.81 3.84
C PRO A 189 11.53 -5.14 5.21
N PHE A 190 12.07 -5.79 6.24
CA PHE A 190 12.21 -5.26 7.60
C PHE A 190 13.67 -5.27 8.03
N ILE A 191 14.30 -4.08 8.07
CA ILE A 191 15.71 -3.93 8.40
C ILE A 191 15.88 -3.34 9.80
N VAL A 192 16.48 -4.09 10.72
CA VAL A 192 16.75 -3.64 12.09
C VAL A 192 18.20 -3.21 12.22
N LEU A 193 18.43 -1.98 12.68
CA LEU A 193 19.75 -1.47 13.06
C LEU A 193 19.86 -1.54 14.58
N GLN A 194 20.65 -2.51 15.09
CA GLN A 194 20.75 -2.76 16.52
C GLN A 194 22.16 -2.56 17.05
N GLY A 195 22.25 -1.78 18.13
CA GLY A 195 23.46 -1.50 18.87
C GLY A 195 23.86 -2.66 19.79
N ILE A 196 25.12 -3.10 19.76
CA ILE A 196 25.61 -4.13 20.70
C ILE A 196 25.60 -3.61 22.14
N THR A 197 25.82 -2.31 22.34
CA THR A 197 25.86 -1.67 23.67
C THR A 197 24.49 -1.15 24.12
N ASP A 198 23.41 -1.45 23.39
CA ASP A 198 22.05 -1.08 23.79
C ASP A 198 21.64 -1.86 25.06
N GLN A 199 21.28 -1.11 26.10
CA GLN A 199 20.88 -1.64 27.41
C GLN A 199 19.36 -1.60 27.62
N VAL A 200 18.62 -0.98 26.70
CA VAL A 200 17.15 -0.93 26.72
C VAL A 200 16.64 -2.06 25.85
N CYS A 201 17.12 -2.14 24.61
CA CYS A 201 16.84 -3.24 23.68
C CYS A 201 18.05 -4.15 23.54
N ASN A 202 18.00 -5.31 24.20
CA ASN A 202 19.12 -6.23 24.23
C ASN A 202 19.43 -6.80 22.84
N TYR A 203 20.68 -6.60 22.38
CA TYR A 203 21.12 -7.07 21.07
C TYR A 203 20.97 -8.58 20.86
N ALA A 204 21.24 -9.41 21.87
CA ALA A 204 21.16 -10.86 21.72
C ALA A 204 19.69 -11.32 21.53
N ASP A 205 18.76 -10.69 22.23
CA ASP A 205 17.32 -10.96 22.07
C ASP A 205 16.81 -10.51 20.70
N THR A 206 17.19 -9.30 20.26
CA THR A 206 16.88 -8.83 18.90
C THR A 206 17.48 -9.76 17.84
N LYS A 207 18.71 -10.22 18.03
CA LYS A 207 19.37 -11.17 17.10
C LYS A 207 18.62 -12.48 17.00
N LYS A 208 18.22 -13.05 18.14
CA LYS A 208 17.42 -14.26 18.20
C LYS A 208 16.05 -14.06 17.55
N TYR A 209 15.42 -12.92 17.78
CA TYR A 209 14.12 -12.58 17.18
C TYR A 209 14.21 -12.53 15.65
N MET A 210 15.23 -11.87 15.10
CA MET A 210 15.39 -11.70 13.65
C MET A 210 15.86 -12.97 12.93
N GLU A 211 16.32 -13.99 13.65
CA GLU A 211 16.82 -15.23 13.06
C GLU A 211 15.73 -15.99 12.28
N GLY A 212 16.06 -16.37 11.04
CA GLY A 212 15.17 -17.12 10.15
C GLY A 212 14.05 -16.31 9.50
N MET A 213 13.95 -15.00 9.77
CA MET A 213 12.89 -14.16 9.19
C MET A 213 13.18 -13.86 7.71
N LYS A 214 12.33 -14.35 6.79
CA LYS A 214 12.58 -14.27 5.33
C LYS A 214 12.80 -12.85 4.79
N GLN A 215 11.98 -11.89 5.23
CA GLN A 215 12.10 -10.46 4.87
C GLN A 215 12.88 -9.67 5.92
N GLY A 216 13.41 -10.33 6.95
CA GLY A 216 14.11 -9.69 8.05
C GLY A 216 15.61 -9.58 7.79
N LYS A 217 16.18 -8.42 8.12
CA LYS A 217 17.64 -8.21 8.08
C LYS A 217 18.10 -7.49 9.33
N LEU A 218 19.10 -8.04 10.01
CA LEU A 218 19.75 -7.39 11.15
C LEU A 218 21.08 -6.75 10.71
N ILE A 219 21.21 -5.46 10.93
CA ILE A 219 22.46 -4.70 10.83
C ILE A 219 23.00 -4.48 12.24
N THR A 220 24.17 -5.05 12.52
CA THR A 220 24.83 -4.96 13.82
C THR A 220 25.68 -3.68 13.91
N LEU A 221 25.51 -2.92 15.00
CA LEU A 221 26.22 -1.68 15.26
C LEU A 221 27.09 -1.79 16.53
N PRO A 222 28.41 -2.03 16.42
CA PRO A 222 29.24 -2.42 17.56
C PRO A 222 29.41 -1.36 18.66
N LYS A 223 29.36 -0.06 18.31
CA LYS A 223 29.66 1.07 19.21
C LYS A 223 28.47 1.99 19.39
N VAL A 224 27.28 1.41 19.45
CA VAL A 224 26.00 2.14 19.48
C VAL A 224 25.17 1.62 20.64
N GLY A 225 24.78 2.52 21.54
CA GLY A 225 23.79 2.27 22.58
C GLY A 225 22.42 2.79 22.16
N HIS A 226 21.42 2.66 23.03
CA HIS A 226 20.02 2.95 22.71
C HIS A 226 19.79 4.34 22.11
N GLY A 227 20.54 5.36 22.56
CA GLY A 227 20.33 6.75 22.14
C GLY A 227 20.96 7.15 20.80
N PHE A 228 21.67 6.25 20.10
CA PHE A 228 22.33 6.54 18.81
C PHE A 228 23.17 7.85 18.82
N SER A 229 23.79 8.21 19.95
CA SER A 229 24.34 9.57 20.15
C SER A 229 25.58 9.91 19.33
N VAL A 230 26.29 8.91 18.77
CA VAL A 230 27.51 9.12 17.97
C VAL A 230 27.22 8.81 16.50
N THR A 231 26.78 9.84 15.75
CA THR A 231 26.29 9.75 14.37
C THR A 231 27.17 8.92 13.42
N LYS A 232 28.50 9.12 13.47
CA LYS A 232 29.44 8.40 12.60
C LYS A 232 29.45 6.87 12.76
N ASN A 233 28.93 6.36 13.88
CA ASN A 233 28.92 4.91 14.18
C ASN A 233 27.72 4.17 13.55
N TRP A 234 26.72 4.88 13.00
CA TRP A 234 25.50 4.27 12.48
C TRP A 234 24.92 4.92 11.23
N LEU A 235 25.20 6.21 10.97
CA LEU A 235 24.60 6.93 9.85
C LEU A 235 24.86 6.27 8.48
N PRO A 236 26.08 5.77 8.16
CA PRO A 236 26.31 5.08 6.89
C PRO A 236 25.40 3.85 6.70
N GLN A 237 25.19 3.07 7.76
CA GLN A 237 24.34 1.89 7.76
C GLN A 237 22.86 2.27 7.65
N PHE A 238 22.45 3.34 8.33
CA PHE A 238 21.09 3.88 8.26
C PHE A 238 20.74 4.33 6.84
N THR A 239 21.62 5.11 6.20
CA THR A 239 21.45 5.52 4.81
C THR A 239 21.52 4.34 3.83
N ALA A 240 22.32 3.31 4.13
CA ALA A 240 22.35 2.09 3.33
C ALA A 240 21.05 1.30 3.43
N ALA A 241 20.50 1.13 4.63
CA ALA A 241 19.22 0.44 4.86
C ALA A 241 18.06 1.14 4.14
N PHE A 242 17.97 2.47 4.23
CA PHE A 242 16.98 3.24 3.49
C PHE A 242 17.09 3.02 1.97
N ARG A 243 18.30 3.12 1.41
CA ARG A 243 18.54 2.89 -0.03
C ARG A 243 18.23 1.46 -0.46
N GLU A 244 18.52 0.48 0.38
CA GLU A 244 18.20 -0.92 0.12
C GLU A 244 16.68 -1.12 -0.01
N ILE A 245 15.88 -0.53 0.88
CA ILE A 245 14.41 -0.60 0.79
C ILE A 245 13.92 0.12 -0.47
N VAL A 246 14.40 1.33 -0.75
CA VAL A 246 14.02 2.10 -1.95
C VAL A 246 14.30 1.32 -3.25
N ASN A 247 15.39 0.55 -3.28
CA ASN A 247 15.80 -0.22 -4.46
C ASN A 247 15.20 -1.64 -4.50
N THR A 248 14.48 -2.06 -3.46
CA THR A 248 13.84 -3.38 -3.45
C THR A 248 12.57 -3.34 -4.31
N PRO A 249 12.40 -4.29 -5.25
CA PRO A 249 11.15 -4.38 -6.02
C PRO A 249 9.95 -4.52 -5.08
N ASN A 250 8.87 -3.78 -5.35
CA ASN A 250 7.64 -3.90 -4.57
C ASN A 250 6.96 -5.27 -4.80
N TYR A 251 5.97 -5.59 -3.97
CA TYR A 251 5.25 -6.87 -4.01
C TYR A 251 4.77 -7.26 -5.42
N ASN A 252 4.18 -6.33 -6.18
CA ASN A 252 3.65 -6.62 -7.52
C ASN A 252 4.78 -6.89 -8.53
N GLN A 253 5.90 -6.17 -8.43
CA GLN A 253 7.09 -6.41 -9.24
C GLN A 253 7.68 -7.79 -8.91
N GLN A 254 7.83 -8.13 -7.63
CA GLN A 254 8.30 -9.44 -7.20
C GLN A 254 7.40 -10.56 -7.72
N LYS A 255 6.08 -10.42 -7.60
CA LYS A 255 5.11 -11.40 -8.12
C LYS A 255 5.23 -11.58 -9.64
N SER A 256 5.35 -10.48 -10.39
CA SER A 256 5.53 -10.52 -11.85
C SER A 256 6.86 -11.17 -12.24
N GLU A 257 7.95 -10.84 -11.55
CA GLU A 257 9.28 -11.42 -11.75
C GLU A 257 9.36 -12.89 -11.33
N GLN A 258 8.52 -13.35 -10.41
CA GLN A 258 8.46 -14.76 -10.00
C GLN A 258 7.54 -15.60 -10.90
N ASN A 259 6.66 -14.97 -11.69
CA ASN A 259 5.74 -15.67 -12.58
C ASN A 259 6.45 -16.18 -13.85
N LEU A 260 6.83 -17.46 -13.83
CA LEU A 260 7.51 -18.12 -14.96
C LEU A 260 6.67 -18.10 -16.25
N LEU A 261 5.36 -18.32 -16.14
CA LEU A 261 4.48 -18.36 -17.30
C LEU A 261 4.38 -16.99 -17.99
N LEU A 262 4.35 -15.90 -17.20
CA LEU A 262 4.36 -14.54 -17.75
C LEU A 262 5.65 -14.28 -18.53
N LYS A 263 6.80 -14.75 -18.03
CA LYS A 263 8.08 -14.64 -18.74
C LYS A 263 8.11 -15.45 -20.02
N GLU A 264 7.60 -16.69 -19.99
CA GLU A 264 7.57 -17.59 -21.14
C GLU A 264 6.67 -17.10 -22.28
N GLN A 265 5.58 -16.40 -21.96
CA GLN A 265 4.62 -15.92 -22.95
C GLN A 265 5.12 -14.70 -23.73
N HIS A 266 6.16 -14.00 -23.26
CA HIS A 266 6.76 -12.84 -23.94
C HIS A 266 5.73 -11.81 -24.46
N LEU A 267 4.70 -11.53 -23.64
CA LEU A 267 3.61 -10.62 -24.02
C LEU A 267 4.17 -9.24 -24.38
N ALA A 268 3.71 -8.67 -25.50
CA ALA A 268 4.10 -7.32 -25.85
C ALA A 268 3.56 -6.32 -24.81
N PRO A 269 4.37 -5.34 -24.36
CA PRO A 269 3.89 -4.31 -23.45
C PRO A 269 2.82 -3.46 -24.12
N LEU A 270 1.95 -2.83 -23.31
CA LEU A 270 1.01 -1.84 -23.84
C LEU A 270 1.75 -0.65 -24.45
N PRO A 271 1.22 -0.05 -25.53
CA PRO A 271 1.84 1.12 -26.17
C PRO A 271 1.62 2.43 -25.38
N PHE A 272 1.06 2.36 -24.17
CA PHE A 272 0.81 3.48 -23.28
C PHE A 272 0.88 3.03 -21.82
N GLU A 273 1.13 3.97 -20.91
CA GLU A 273 1.31 3.66 -19.49
C GLU A 273 -0.04 3.37 -18.80
N MET A 274 -0.13 2.19 -18.19
CA MET A 274 -1.17 1.82 -17.23
C MET A 274 -0.54 0.95 -16.13
N PRO A 275 -0.95 1.10 -14.87
CA PRO A 275 -0.43 0.30 -13.77
C PRO A 275 -1.10 -1.07 -13.74
N LEU A 276 -0.80 -1.90 -14.75
CA LEU A 276 -1.38 -3.22 -14.90
C LEU A 276 -0.52 -4.32 -14.28
N ILE A 277 -1.20 -5.34 -13.77
CA ILE A 277 -0.65 -6.60 -13.32
C ILE A 277 -1.19 -7.69 -14.25
N LEU A 278 -0.31 -8.46 -14.88
CA LEU A 278 -0.71 -9.54 -15.78
C LEU A 278 -0.55 -10.89 -15.08
N ILE A 279 -1.62 -11.66 -15.02
CA ILE A 279 -1.62 -13.01 -14.44
C ILE A 279 -2.08 -13.98 -15.53
N PRO A 280 -1.16 -14.61 -16.26
CA PRO A 280 -1.49 -15.52 -17.34
C PRO A 280 -2.00 -16.86 -16.82
N THR A 281 -2.73 -17.59 -17.68
CA THR A 281 -3.15 -18.96 -17.42
C THR A 281 -2.41 -19.96 -18.32
N LYS A 282 -2.23 -21.20 -17.83
CA LYS A 282 -1.72 -22.33 -18.63
C LYS A 282 -2.75 -22.84 -19.63
N SER A 283 -4.04 -22.55 -19.42
CA SER A 283 -5.10 -22.99 -20.33
C SER A 283 -4.94 -22.34 -21.71
N LYS A 284 -5.03 -23.16 -22.75
CA LYS A 284 -5.06 -22.72 -24.16
C LYS A 284 -6.48 -22.72 -24.75
N GLU A 285 -7.50 -22.95 -23.92
CA GLU A 285 -8.88 -23.09 -24.38
C GLU A 285 -9.47 -21.75 -24.80
N GLU A 286 -9.38 -21.38 -26.08
CA GLU A 286 -9.77 -20.07 -26.63
C GLU A 286 -11.21 -19.60 -26.31
N SER A 287 -12.12 -20.51 -25.97
CA SER A 287 -13.49 -20.20 -25.53
C SER A 287 -13.56 -19.52 -24.17
N LEU A 288 -12.58 -19.75 -23.28
CA LEU A 288 -12.59 -19.11 -21.97
C LEU A 288 -12.24 -17.61 -22.09
N PRO A 289 -12.92 -16.76 -21.32
CA PRO A 289 -12.67 -15.32 -21.35
C PRO A 289 -11.38 -14.95 -20.62
N VAL A 290 -10.93 -13.71 -20.86
CA VAL A 290 -9.97 -13.00 -20.00
C VAL A 290 -10.75 -12.19 -18.95
N ALA A 291 -10.27 -12.09 -17.72
CA ALA A 291 -10.85 -11.16 -16.74
C ALA A 291 -10.06 -9.84 -16.71
N PHE A 292 -10.74 -8.71 -16.81
CA PHE A 292 -10.19 -7.42 -16.43
C PHE A 292 -10.65 -7.12 -14.99
N LEU A 293 -9.72 -7.04 -14.04
CA LEU A 293 -10.00 -6.88 -12.62
C LEU A 293 -9.50 -5.52 -12.11
N ILE A 294 -10.39 -4.71 -11.54
CA ILE A 294 -10.04 -3.42 -10.90
C ILE A 294 -9.97 -3.60 -9.38
N SER A 295 -8.83 -3.26 -8.77
CA SER A 295 -8.63 -3.42 -7.31
C SER A 295 -9.44 -2.44 -6.47
N GLY A 296 -9.40 -2.63 -5.14
CA GLY A 296 -9.83 -1.62 -4.17
C GLY A 296 -8.95 -0.36 -4.17
N ASP A 297 -9.28 0.61 -3.31
CA ASP A 297 -8.62 1.91 -3.14
C ASP A 297 -7.22 1.85 -2.49
N GLY A 298 -6.94 0.77 -1.74
CA GLY A 298 -5.58 0.40 -1.30
C GLY A 298 -4.61 0.03 -2.44
N GLY A 299 -5.14 -0.11 -3.67
CA GLY A 299 -4.40 -0.53 -4.85
C GLY A 299 -4.38 -2.05 -5.00
N TRP A 300 -3.50 -2.57 -5.85
CA TRP A 300 -3.38 -4.01 -6.06
C TRP A 300 -2.60 -4.66 -4.92
N THR A 301 -3.29 -5.42 -4.07
CA THR A 301 -2.76 -6.04 -2.84
C THR A 301 -2.64 -7.57 -2.96
N SER A 302 -2.28 -8.26 -1.88
CA SER A 302 -2.32 -9.72 -1.80
C SER A 302 -3.71 -10.31 -2.02
N PHE A 303 -4.79 -9.58 -1.68
CA PHE A 303 -6.15 -10.05 -1.91
C PHE A 303 -6.44 -10.14 -3.41
N ASP A 304 -6.26 -9.03 -4.14
CA ASP A 304 -6.51 -8.95 -5.58
C ASP A 304 -5.60 -9.92 -6.35
N GLN A 305 -4.34 -10.01 -5.94
CA GLN A 305 -3.37 -10.96 -6.51
C GLN A 305 -3.86 -12.40 -6.35
N SER A 306 -4.37 -12.78 -5.17
CA SER A 306 -4.80 -14.16 -4.91
C SER A 306 -6.11 -14.50 -5.64
N VAL A 307 -7.05 -13.56 -5.75
CA VAL A 307 -8.24 -13.72 -6.59
C VAL A 307 -7.82 -13.91 -8.05
N GLY A 308 -6.90 -13.10 -8.55
CA GLY A 308 -6.41 -13.19 -9.92
C GLY A 308 -5.65 -14.49 -10.21
N GLU A 309 -4.77 -14.92 -9.30
CA GLU A 309 -4.06 -16.21 -9.39
C GLU A 309 -5.05 -17.39 -9.40
N THR A 310 -6.08 -17.36 -8.54
CA THR A 310 -7.11 -18.41 -8.48
C THR A 310 -7.96 -18.48 -9.75
N LEU A 311 -8.31 -17.34 -10.36
CA LEU A 311 -8.98 -17.30 -11.66
C LEU A 311 -8.10 -17.87 -12.78
N ALA A 312 -6.80 -17.52 -12.77
CA ALA A 312 -5.83 -18.03 -13.74
C ALA A 312 -5.62 -19.54 -13.63
N GLU A 313 -5.59 -20.09 -12.42
CA GLU A 313 -5.57 -21.54 -12.19
C GLU A 313 -6.80 -22.25 -12.78
N LYS A 314 -7.94 -21.58 -12.81
CA LYS A 314 -9.20 -22.08 -13.40
C LYS A 314 -9.35 -21.74 -14.90
N GLY A 315 -8.29 -21.25 -15.56
CA GLY A 315 -8.27 -21.04 -17.00
C GLY A 315 -8.58 -19.64 -17.50
N ILE A 316 -8.80 -18.68 -16.60
CA ILE A 316 -9.09 -17.27 -16.94
C ILE A 316 -7.84 -16.43 -16.71
N ALA A 317 -7.16 -16.01 -17.77
CA ALA A 317 -6.08 -15.02 -17.65
C ALA A 317 -6.64 -13.70 -17.09
N VAL A 318 -5.84 -12.97 -16.30
CA VAL A 318 -6.28 -11.74 -15.63
C VAL A 318 -5.40 -10.56 -16.04
N ILE A 319 -6.08 -9.46 -16.37
CA ILE A 319 -5.51 -8.11 -16.50
C ILE A 319 -5.97 -7.34 -15.27
N GLY A 320 -5.09 -7.22 -14.29
CA GLY A 320 -5.32 -6.46 -13.06
C GLY A 320 -5.00 -4.98 -13.24
N LEU A 321 -5.84 -4.08 -12.74
CA LEU A 321 -5.60 -2.64 -12.68
C LEU A 321 -5.42 -2.22 -11.22
N ASP A 322 -4.26 -1.64 -10.90
CA ASP A 322 -4.00 -1.01 -9.61
C ASP A 322 -4.73 0.35 -9.54
N SER A 323 -5.89 0.35 -8.89
CA SER A 323 -6.76 1.52 -8.75
C SER A 323 -6.07 2.68 -8.05
N GLN A 324 -5.19 2.39 -7.07
CA GLN A 324 -4.50 3.43 -6.30
C GLN A 324 -3.59 4.28 -7.16
N LYS A 325 -2.87 3.64 -8.08
CA LYS A 325 -2.02 4.35 -9.03
C LYS A 325 -2.84 5.00 -10.14
N TYR A 326 -3.85 4.32 -10.66
CA TYR A 326 -4.61 4.80 -11.81
C TYR A 326 -5.49 6.02 -11.47
N PHE A 327 -6.19 5.97 -10.34
CA PHE A 327 -7.08 7.03 -9.84
C PHE A 327 -6.40 7.94 -8.80
N TRP A 328 -5.06 7.95 -8.75
CA TRP A 328 -4.32 8.95 -7.97
C TRP A 328 -4.65 10.38 -8.40
N ASN A 329 -4.93 10.59 -9.69
CA ASN A 329 -5.51 11.83 -10.19
C ASN A 329 -6.88 11.51 -10.75
N ALA A 330 -7.83 12.45 -10.60
CA ALA A 330 -9.17 12.31 -11.13
C ALA A 330 -9.19 11.85 -12.59
N LYS A 331 -10.12 10.92 -12.87
CA LYS A 331 -10.43 10.42 -14.21
C LYS A 331 -11.91 10.63 -14.49
N THR A 332 -12.28 10.61 -15.76
CA THR A 332 -13.68 10.48 -16.15
C THR A 332 -14.04 9.02 -16.46
N PRO A 333 -15.33 8.63 -16.38
CA PRO A 333 -15.80 7.33 -16.85
C PRO A 333 -15.39 7.00 -18.29
N VAL A 334 -15.47 8.00 -19.18
CA VAL A 334 -15.14 7.83 -20.61
C VAL A 334 -13.64 7.62 -20.82
N GLU A 335 -12.78 8.42 -20.18
CA GLU A 335 -11.32 8.23 -20.24
C GLU A 335 -10.92 6.85 -19.70
N THR A 336 -11.51 6.45 -18.58
CA THR A 336 -11.27 5.16 -17.95
C THR A 336 -11.71 4.01 -18.86
N SER A 337 -12.92 4.08 -19.41
CA SER A 337 -13.45 3.11 -20.38
C SER A 337 -12.54 2.95 -21.59
N ASN A 338 -12.10 4.06 -22.19
CA ASN A 338 -11.23 4.03 -23.37
C ASN A 338 -9.85 3.42 -23.08
N ALA A 339 -9.26 3.69 -21.91
CA ALA A 339 -8.00 3.08 -21.52
C ALA A 339 -8.12 1.57 -21.31
N ILE A 340 -9.18 1.15 -20.59
CA ILE A 340 -9.48 -0.27 -20.34
C ILE A 340 -9.77 -0.99 -21.66
N ALA A 341 -10.54 -0.39 -22.56
CA ALA A 341 -10.86 -0.97 -23.86
C ALA A 341 -9.60 -1.31 -24.67
N LYS A 342 -8.67 -0.36 -24.77
CA LYS A 342 -7.38 -0.57 -25.44
C LYS A 342 -6.55 -1.67 -24.78
N ALA A 343 -6.52 -1.72 -23.44
CA ALA A 343 -5.80 -2.75 -22.72
C ALA A 343 -6.39 -4.14 -22.93
N VAL A 344 -7.71 -4.27 -22.84
CA VAL A 344 -8.44 -5.52 -23.09
C VAL A 344 -8.22 -5.99 -24.52
N GLU A 345 -8.41 -5.13 -25.52
CA GLU A 345 -8.21 -5.51 -26.93
C GLU A 345 -6.79 -6.00 -27.21
N HIS A 346 -5.78 -5.30 -26.67
CA HIS A 346 -4.38 -5.69 -26.80
C HIS A 346 -4.13 -7.09 -26.24
N TYR A 347 -4.56 -7.38 -25.00
CA TYR A 347 -4.27 -8.67 -24.37
C TYR A 347 -5.19 -9.81 -24.83
N LEU A 348 -6.40 -9.51 -25.30
CA LEU A 348 -7.23 -10.49 -26.02
C LEU A 348 -6.50 -10.99 -27.26
N GLN A 349 -5.86 -10.10 -28.03
CA GLN A 349 -5.06 -10.49 -29.19
C GLN A 349 -3.83 -11.31 -28.79
N GLN A 350 -3.08 -10.88 -27.76
CA GLN A 350 -1.86 -11.58 -27.31
C GLN A 350 -2.14 -13.00 -26.80
N TRP A 351 -3.26 -13.21 -26.10
CA TRP A 351 -3.66 -14.52 -25.57
C TRP A 351 -4.58 -15.32 -26.50
N ASN A 352 -4.83 -14.82 -27.72
CA ASN A 352 -5.77 -15.40 -28.69
C ASN A 352 -7.16 -15.71 -28.09
N ARG A 353 -7.70 -14.77 -27.30
CA ARG A 353 -9.02 -14.87 -26.67
C ARG A 353 -10.00 -13.92 -27.34
N LYS A 354 -11.28 -14.31 -27.38
CA LYS A 354 -12.32 -13.54 -28.09
C LYS A 354 -13.19 -12.70 -27.17
N THR A 355 -13.29 -13.10 -25.91
CA THR A 355 -14.24 -12.56 -24.94
C THR A 355 -13.55 -12.21 -23.63
N PHE A 356 -14.19 -11.34 -22.85
CA PHE A 356 -13.69 -10.96 -21.54
C PHE A 356 -14.81 -10.78 -20.52
N LEU A 357 -14.43 -10.80 -19.24
CA LEU A 357 -15.25 -10.45 -18.09
C LEU A 357 -14.70 -9.17 -17.49
N LEU A 358 -15.58 -8.34 -16.92
CA LEU A 358 -15.16 -7.19 -16.12
C LEU A 358 -15.49 -7.47 -14.65
N ALA A 359 -14.48 -7.38 -13.79
CA ALA A 359 -14.62 -7.59 -12.37
C ALA A 359 -13.99 -6.43 -11.59
N GLY A 360 -14.48 -6.20 -10.38
CA GLY A 360 -13.96 -5.15 -9.52
C GLY A 360 -14.13 -5.52 -8.06
N TYR A 361 -13.23 -5.03 -7.22
CA TYR A 361 -13.28 -5.18 -5.76
C TYR A 361 -13.42 -3.82 -5.07
N SER A 362 -14.34 -3.70 -4.11
CA SER A 362 -14.56 -2.51 -3.30
C SER A 362 -14.71 -1.25 -4.17
N PHE A 363 -13.81 -0.27 -4.06
CA PHE A 363 -13.71 0.87 -4.97
C PHE A 363 -13.82 0.48 -6.46
N GLY A 364 -13.05 -0.52 -6.90
CA GLY A 364 -13.09 -1.02 -8.28
C GLY A 364 -14.47 -1.57 -8.66
N ALA A 365 -15.15 -2.25 -7.74
CA ALA A 365 -16.50 -2.76 -7.95
C ALA A 365 -17.52 -1.63 -8.18
N SER A 366 -17.35 -0.49 -7.52
CA SER A 366 -18.17 0.71 -7.75
C SER A 366 -17.87 1.40 -9.09
N VAL A 367 -16.64 1.28 -9.62
CA VAL A 367 -16.21 1.89 -10.89
C VAL A 367 -16.68 1.12 -12.12
N ILE A 368 -16.65 -0.22 -12.09
CA ILE A 368 -16.88 -1.03 -13.29
C ILE A 368 -18.23 -0.83 -14.00
N PRO A 369 -19.36 -0.47 -13.36
CA PRO A 369 -20.61 -0.19 -14.07
C PRO A 369 -20.50 0.97 -15.05
N PHE A 370 -19.86 2.07 -14.62
CA PHE A 370 -19.65 3.26 -15.44
C PHE A 370 -18.67 2.99 -16.58
N VAL A 371 -17.65 2.16 -16.35
CA VAL A 371 -16.73 1.70 -17.39
C VAL A 371 -17.51 0.93 -18.45
N ALA A 372 -18.28 -0.08 -18.05
CA ALA A 372 -19.06 -0.91 -18.97
C ALA A 372 -20.13 -0.12 -19.74
N GLY A 373 -20.77 0.86 -19.10
CA GLY A 373 -21.74 1.76 -19.71
C GLY A 373 -21.15 2.64 -20.83
N ASN A 374 -19.83 2.90 -20.79
CA ASN A 374 -19.13 3.74 -21.74
C ASN A 374 -18.26 2.96 -22.74
N PHE A 375 -18.38 1.63 -22.82
CA PHE A 375 -17.60 0.87 -23.80
C PHE A 375 -18.05 1.14 -25.26
N PRO A 376 -17.14 1.10 -26.23
CA PRO A 376 -17.51 1.11 -27.64
C PRO A 376 -18.24 -0.18 -28.02
N GLU A 377 -19.11 -0.13 -29.04
CA GLU A 377 -19.97 -1.24 -29.44
C GLU A 377 -19.18 -2.53 -29.73
N SER A 378 -18.00 -2.41 -30.34
CA SER A 378 -17.08 -3.52 -30.65
C SER A 378 -16.64 -4.32 -29.42
N LEU A 379 -16.63 -3.69 -28.25
CA LEU A 379 -16.23 -4.32 -26.99
C LEU A 379 -17.45 -4.82 -26.20
N LYS A 380 -18.61 -4.18 -26.35
CA LYS A 380 -19.86 -4.63 -25.73
C LYS A 380 -20.21 -6.06 -26.13
N GLU A 381 -20.02 -6.43 -27.40
CA GLU A 381 -20.26 -7.78 -27.91
C GLU A 381 -19.33 -8.84 -27.31
N LYS A 382 -18.14 -8.43 -26.85
CA LYS A 382 -17.11 -9.31 -26.28
C LYS A 382 -17.24 -9.47 -24.76
N LEU A 383 -17.98 -8.58 -24.09
CA LEU A 383 -18.19 -8.61 -22.64
C LEU A 383 -19.20 -9.70 -22.26
N LYS A 384 -18.78 -10.67 -21.43
CA LYS A 384 -19.62 -11.83 -21.04
C LYS A 384 -20.20 -11.76 -19.63
N GLY A 385 -19.75 -10.82 -18.80
CA GLY A 385 -20.29 -10.63 -17.47
C GLY A 385 -19.64 -9.48 -16.71
N LEU A 386 -20.37 -8.97 -15.72
CA LEU A 386 -19.91 -7.92 -14.81
C LEU A 386 -20.04 -8.40 -13.35
N TYR A 387 -18.91 -8.51 -12.64
CA TYR A 387 -18.84 -9.10 -11.30
C TYR A 387 -18.30 -8.08 -10.29
N LEU A 388 -19.16 -7.63 -9.38
CA LEU A 388 -18.88 -6.58 -8.41
C LEU A 388 -18.66 -7.22 -7.03
N LEU A 389 -17.43 -7.24 -6.53
CA LEU A 389 -17.12 -7.74 -5.19
C LEU A 389 -17.21 -6.58 -4.18
N SER A 390 -18.25 -6.61 -3.34
CA SER A 390 -18.56 -5.62 -2.30
C SER A 390 -18.56 -4.15 -2.77
N PRO A 391 -19.38 -3.79 -3.78
CA PRO A 391 -19.50 -2.40 -4.23
C PRO A 391 -20.19 -1.51 -3.19
N ASP A 392 -19.82 -0.23 -3.17
CA ASP A 392 -20.57 0.81 -2.47
C ASP A 392 -21.73 1.32 -3.36
N VAL A 393 -22.71 1.98 -2.75
CA VAL A 393 -23.84 2.63 -3.43
C VAL A 393 -23.41 3.86 -4.23
N LYS A 394 -22.24 4.44 -3.92
CA LYS A 394 -21.62 5.55 -4.66
C LYS A 394 -20.24 5.17 -5.17
N ALA A 395 -19.91 5.65 -6.37
CA ALA A 395 -18.57 5.52 -6.93
C ALA A 395 -17.81 6.84 -6.82
N ASP A 396 -16.50 6.72 -7.01
CA ASP A 396 -15.59 7.83 -7.17
C ASP A 396 -14.59 7.49 -8.28
N PHE A 397 -14.08 8.50 -8.96
CA PHE A 397 -13.05 8.39 -10.00
C PHE A 397 -11.76 9.11 -9.62
N GLU A 398 -11.64 9.48 -8.35
CA GLU A 398 -10.42 9.85 -7.70
C GLU A 398 -10.38 9.12 -6.35
N ILE A 399 -9.20 8.68 -5.93
CA ILE A 399 -9.04 8.30 -4.53
C ILE A 399 -8.96 9.59 -3.73
N HIS A 400 -10.14 9.99 -3.26
CA HIS A 400 -10.33 10.96 -2.21
C HIS A 400 -10.07 10.28 -0.87
N ILE A 401 -9.51 11.04 0.04
CA ILE A 401 -9.44 10.62 1.42
C ILE A 401 -10.75 11.07 2.01
N ALA A 402 -11.44 10.13 2.65
CA ALA A 402 -12.70 10.39 3.31
C ALA A 402 -12.58 11.71 4.09
N ASP A 403 -13.32 12.71 3.64
CA ASP A 403 -13.51 13.98 4.35
C ASP A 403 -12.23 14.79 4.65
N MET A 404 -11.48 15.19 3.61
CA MET A 404 -10.55 16.33 3.76
C MET A 404 -11.35 17.65 4.00
N LEU A 405 -11.82 17.85 5.23
CA LEU A 405 -12.17 19.12 5.85
C LEU A 405 -13.14 20.01 5.05
N SER A 406 -14.42 19.64 5.01
CA SER A 406 -15.53 20.58 4.76
C SER A 406 -15.44 21.44 3.48
N MET A 407 -14.78 20.98 2.41
CA MET A 407 -14.73 21.69 1.14
C MET A 407 -15.23 20.81 -0.01
N GLU A 408 -16.46 21.11 -0.42
CA GLU A 408 -17.13 20.77 -1.68
C GLU A 408 -16.77 19.40 -2.30
N SER A 409 -17.50 18.36 -1.89
CA SER A 409 -17.71 17.21 -2.77
C SER A 409 -18.30 17.70 -4.09
N SER A 410 -17.67 17.37 -5.21
CA SER A 410 -18.20 17.65 -6.55
C SER A 410 -19.66 17.23 -6.66
N LYS A 411 -20.50 18.08 -7.26
CA LYS A 411 -21.96 17.90 -7.40
C LYS A 411 -22.40 16.66 -8.19
N ASP A 412 -21.48 15.92 -8.79
CA ASP A 412 -21.76 14.72 -9.56
C ASP A 412 -21.68 13.49 -8.65
N THR A 413 -22.81 13.11 -8.05
CA THR A 413 -22.92 11.84 -7.33
C THR A 413 -23.00 10.69 -8.34
N PHE A 414 -21.93 9.90 -8.46
CA PHE A 414 -21.92 8.67 -9.24
C PHE A 414 -22.73 7.57 -8.53
N ASP A 415 -24.03 7.51 -8.79
CA ASP A 415 -24.94 6.50 -8.22
C ASP A 415 -24.75 5.13 -8.90
N VAL A 416 -24.15 4.19 -8.18
CA VAL A 416 -23.75 2.87 -8.70
C VAL A 416 -24.97 2.04 -9.07
N ILE A 417 -26.01 2.05 -8.23
CA ILE A 417 -27.24 1.26 -8.44
C ILE A 417 -27.95 1.73 -9.72
N SER A 418 -28.03 3.04 -9.93
CA SER A 418 -28.65 3.64 -11.10
C SER A 418 -27.88 3.33 -12.38
N GLU A 419 -26.54 3.32 -12.31
CA GLU A 419 -25.72 2.94 -13.46
C GLU A 419 -25.87 1.45 -13.80
N ILE A 420 -25.83 0.56 -12.80
CA ILE A 420 -26.08 -0.89 -12.98
C ILE A 420 -27.42 -1.14 -13.69
N LYS A 421 -28.46 -0.37 -13.36
CA LYS A 421 -29.77 -0.49 -14.02
C LYS A 421 -29.75 -0.15 -15.50
N LYS A 422 -28.86 0.73 -15.96
CA LYS A 422 -28.71 1.08 -17.39
C LYS A 422 -28.02 -0.04 -18.17
N ILE A 423 -27.16 -0.81 -17.51
CA ILE A 423 -26.30 -1.83 -18.13
C ILE A 423 -26.74 -3.27 -17.82
N LYS A 424 -28.03 -3.48 -17.53
CA LYS A 424 -28.59 -4.81 -17.19
C LYS A 424 -28.30 -5.89 -18.24
N SER A 425 -28.08 -5.51 -19.49
CA SER A 425 -27.70 -6.41 -20.59
C SER A 425 -26.38 -7.15 -20.34
N TYR A 426 -25.49 -6.63 -19.49
CA TYR A 426 -24.22 -7.28 -19.15
C TYR A 426 -24.29 -8.25 -17.96
N ASN A 427 -25.51 -8.57 -17.49
CA ASN A 427 -25.75 -9.47 -16.35
C ASN A 427 -24.91 -9.12 -15.10
N PRO A 428 -25.06 -7.91 -14.54
CA PRO A 428 -24.33 -7.50 -13.35
C PRO A 428 -24.69 -8.35 -12.13
N ILE A 429 -23.67 -8.84 -11.42
CA ILE A 429 -23.81 -9.63 -10.19
C ILE A 429 -22.97 -8.99 -9.10
N CYS A 430 -23.60 -8.68 -7.96
CA CYS A 430 -22.91 -8.16 -6.78
C CYS A 430 -22.70 -9.27 -5.76
N PHE A 431 -21.47 -9.43 -5.29
CA PHE A 431 -21.12 -10.29 -4.18
C PHE A 431 -20.93 -9.46 -2.93
N PHE A 432 -21.35 -9.98 -1.78
CA PHE A 432 -21.15 -9.35 -0.47
C PHE A 432 -20.79 -10.42 0.55
N GLY A 433 -19.91 -10.09 1.49
CA GLY A 433 -19.72 -10.86 2.71
C GLY A 433 -21.01 -10.95 3.52
N ASP A 434 -21.26 -12.07 4.17
CA ASP A 434 -22.43 -12.25 5.04
C ASP A 434 -22.28 -11.52 6.38
N GLU A 435 -21.06 -11.15 6.77
CA GLU A 435 -20.73 -10.33 7.93
C GLU A 435 -20.65 -8.82 7.61
N GLU A 436 -20.78 -8.42 6.33
CA GLU A 436 -20.86 -7.02 5.93
C GLU A 436 -22.20 -6.37 6.32
N ASP A 437 -22.25 -5.03 6.27
CA ASP A 437 -23.46 -4.27 6.56
C ASP A 437 -24.63 -4.72 5.68
N ALA A 438 -25.66 -5.27 6.32
CA ALA A 438 -26.84 -5.77 5.65
C ALA A 438 -27.63 -4.65 4.94
N ALA A 439 -27.59 -3.41 5.45
CA ALA A 439 -28.34 -2.31 4.84
C ALA A 439 -27.82 -1.98 3.43
N THR A 440 -26.50 -1.95 3.25
CA THR A 440 -25.87 -1.73 1.94
C THR A 440 -26.25 -2.84 0.96
N ARG A 441 -26.08 -4.11 1.35
CA ARG A 441 -26.47 -5.27 0.52
C ARG A 441 -27.95 -5.22 0.12
N ASN A 442 -28.83 -4.90 1.06
CA ASN A 442 -30.28 -4.86 0.83
C ASN A 442 -30.65 -3.82 -0.24
N ARG A 443 -29.98 -2.66 -0.27
CA ARG A 443 -30.23 -1.63 -1.31
C ARG A 443 -29.99 -2.15 -2.72
N PHE A 444 -29.00 -3.00 -2.94
CA PHE A 444 -28.76 -3.62 -4.25
C PHE A 444 -29.84 -4.65 -4.60
N SER A 445 -30.18 -5.55 -3.66
CA SER A 445 -31.21 -6.56 -3.91
C SER A 445 -32.61 -5.97 -4.12
N GLU A 446 -32.99 -4.97 -3.32
CA GLU A 446 -34.28 -4.25 -3.45
C GLU A 446 -34.37 -3.47 -4.76
N ALA A 447 -33.22 -3.05 -5.31
CA ALA A 447 -33.14 -2.46 -6.64
C ALA A 447 -33.27 -3.47 -7.80
N GLY A 448 -33.46 -4.75 -7.49
CA GLY A 448 -33.60 -5.84 -8.47
C GLY A 448 -32.27 -6.29 -9.09
N ILE A 449 -31.14 -5.98 -8.44
CA ILE A 449 -29.81 -6.42 -8.87
C ILE A 449 -29.54 -7.80 -8.25
N LYS A 450 -28.96 -8.73 -9.03
CA LYS A 450 -28.62 -10.06 -8.50
C LYS A 450 -27.50 -9.94 -7.47
N THR A 451 -27.79 -10.34 -6.24
CA THR A 451 -26.83 -10.35 -5.14
C THR A 451 -26.52 -11.77 -4.68
N ILE A 452 -25.26 -12.06 -4.36
CA ILE A 452 -24.81 -13.34 -3.82
C ILE A 452 -24.04 -13.08 -2.53
N ALA A 453 -24.47 -13.70 -1.43
CA ALA A 453 -23.74 -13.66 -0.17
C ALA A 453 -22.64 -14.73 -0.15
N LEU A 454 -21.45 -14.36 0.28
CA LEU A 454 -20.30 -15.23 0.50
C LEU A 454 -19.87 -15.18 1.98
N PRO A 455 -19.33 -16.25 2.56
CA PRO A 455 -18.92 -16.23 3.97
C PRO A 455 -17.82 -15.20 4.28
N GLY A 456 -17.98 -14.49 5.39
CA GLY A 456 -16.99 -13.58 5.95
C GLY A 456 -17.32 -12.11 5.77
N SER A 457 -16.34 -11.28 6.12
CA SER A 457 -16.40 -9.82 5.99
C SER A 457 -16.07 -9.36 4.56
N HIS A 458 -15.65 -8.10 4.39
CA HIS A 458 -15.29 -7.49 3.11
C HIS A 458 -14.23 -8.25 2.30
N HIS A 459 -13.41 -9.09 2.95
CA HIS A 459 -12.40 -9.95 2.32
C HIS A 459 -12.81 -11.43 2.21
N TYR A 460 -14.07 -11.77 2.50
CA TYR A 460 -14.65 -13.11 2.30
C TYR A 460 -13.87 -14.27 2.95
N ASN A 461 -13.37 -14.06 4.17
CA ASN A 461 -12.49 -15.01 4.88
C ASN A 461 -11.23 -15.43 4.11
N ASN A 462 -10.84 -14.67 3.09
CA ASN A 462 -9.79 -15.03 2.13
C ASN A 462 -10.06 -16.34 1.38
N ASP A 463 -11.32 -16.74 1.21
CA ASP A 463 -11.70 -17.92 0.42
C ASP A 463 -11.73 -17.58 -1.08
N TYR A 464 -10.54 -17.41 -1.65
CA TYR A 464 -10.35 -17.05 -3.06
C TYR A 464 -10.93 -18.09 -4.01
N ASN A 465 -10.92 -19.37 -3.62
CA ASN A 465 -11.55 -20.45 -4.38
C ASN A 465 -13.06 -20.25 -4.48
N LYS A 466 -13.72 -19.95 -3.35
CA LYS A 466 -15.15 -19.67 -3.34
C LYS A 466 -15.52 -18.46 -4.18
N ILE A 467 -14.72 -17.40 -4.12
CA ILE A 467 -14.92 -16.20 -4.96
C ILE A 467 -14.84 -16.60 -6.44
N ALA A 468 -13.73 -17.22 -6.86
CA ALA A 468 -13.50 -17.60 -8.25
C ALA A 468 -14.57 -18.57 -8.78
N GLU A 469 -14.96 -19.58 -7.99
CA GLU A 469 -16.02 -20.52 -8.37
C GLU A 469 -17.38 -19.86 -8.50
N SER A 470 -17.68 -18.86 -7.65
CA SER A 470 -18.96 -18.16 -7.70
C SER A 470 -19.04 -17.23 -8.92
N ILE A 471 -17.92 -16.64 -9.34
CA ILE A 471 -17.82 -15.92 -10.61
C ILE A 471 -18.02 -16.90 -11.77
N LEU A 472 -17.26 -18.00 -11.80
CA LEU A 472 -17.27 -18.96 -12.91
C LEU A 472 -18.62 -19.63 -13.14
N LYS A 473 -19.37 -19.93 -12.08
CA LYS A 473 -20.74 -20.47 -12.18
C LYS A 473 -21.71 -19.56 -12.93
N GLU A 474 -21.38 -18.28 -13.00
CA GLU A 474 -22.21 -17.23 -13.57
C GLU A 474 -21.68 -16.74 -14.93
N VAL A 475 -20.55 -17.28 -15.41
CA VAL A 475 -20.04 -17.02 -16.76
C VAL A 475 -20.93 -17.75 -17.76
N LYS A 476 -21.49 -17.00 -18.71
CA LYS A 476 -22.41 -17.52 -19.74
C LYS A 476 -21.74 -17.66 -21.09
#